data_AF-A0A661T7B4-F1
#
_entry.id   AF-A0A661T7B4-F1
#
_cell.length_a   1.000
_cell.length_b   1.000
_cell.length_c   1.000
_cell.angle_alpha   90.00
_cell.angle_beta   90.00
_cell.angle_gamma   90.00
#
_symmetry.space_group_name_H-M   'P 1'
#
loop_
_entity.id
_entity.type
_entity.pdbx_description
1 polymer ?
#
loop_
_entity_poly.entity_id
_entity_poly.type
_entity_poly.pdbx_seq_one_letter_code
_entity_poly.pdbx_strand_id
1 'polypeptide(L)'
;IKHGKLDLTPRRNDHLKVTFHDSCNPARGMGLLDEPRYVIENVCNHFYEMPPNTIREQTFCCGSGAGLNAGEDMELRMRGGMARANAVRHVHDKYDVNMMACICAIDRAAFPALMEYWVPEVGITGVHEMVGNALVLDGEKERTTDLRGEPLPGMEEDEDV
;
A
#
# COMPACT_ATOMS: atom_id res chain seq x y z
N ILE A 1 -1.70 -8.40 -16.42
CA ILE A 1 -1.92 -6.95 -16.70
C ILE A 1 -1.45 -6.60 -18.11
N LYS A 2 -0.16 -6.37 -18.36
CA LYS A 2 0.39 -5.91 -19.66
C LYS A 2 -0.07 -6.68 -20.91
N HIS A 3 -0.28 -7.99 -20.79
CA HIS A 3 -0.71 -8.86 -21.90
C HIS A 3 -2.23 -9.08 -21.98
N GLY A 4 -3.04 -8.35 -21.22
CA GLY A 4 -4.50 -8.50 -21.20
C GLY A 4 -4.98 -9.88 -20.73
N LYS A 5 -4.19 -10.55 -19.88
CA LYS A 5 -4.47 -11.91 -19.39
C LYS A 5 -5.18 -11.98 -18.04
N LEU A 6 -5.31 -10.85 -17.36
CA LEU A 6 -6.03 -10.77 -16.09
C LEU A 6 -7.28 -9.93 -16.35
N ASP A 7 -8.43 -10.45 -15.95
CA ASP A 7 -9.63 -9.65 -15.82
C ASP A 7 -9.58 -8.93 -14.46
N LEU A 8 -9.74 -7.61 -14.50
CA LEU A 8 -9.52 -6.74 -13.35
C LEU A 8 -10.68 -5.77 -13.23
N THR A 9 -11.20 -5.64 -12.01
CA THR A 9 -12.17 -4.63 -11.63
C THR A 9 -11.53 -3.68 -10.60
N PRO A 10 -10.88 -2.58 -11.04
CA PRO A 10 -10.25 -1.61 -10.15
C PRO A 10 -11.19 -1.00 -9.11
N ARG A 11 -12.50 -0.95 -9.44
CA ARG A 11 -13.54 -0.43 -8.53
C ARG A 11 -13.64 -1.19 -7.20
N ARG A 12 -13.18 -2.45 -7.15
CA ARG A 12 -13.09 -3.22 -5.90
C ARG A 12 -12.13 -2.57 -4.87
N ASN A 13 -11.29 -1.64 -5.29
CA ASN A 13 -10.40 -0.85 -4.44
C ASN A 13 -10.81 0.63 -4.31
N ASP A 14 -12.04 1.05 -4.70
CA ASP A 14 -12.43 2.47 -4.69
C ASP A 14 -12.51 3.11 -3.30
N HIS A 15 -12.64 2.30 -2.24
CA HIS A 15 -12.54 2.76 -0.85
C HIS A 15 -11.09 3.12 -0.45
N LEU A 16 -10.10 2.76 -1.27
CA LEU A 16 -8.68 3.02 -1.01
C LEU A 16 -8.21 4.25 -1.79
N LYS A 17 -7.64 5.22 -1.08
CA LYS A 17 -6.85 6.33 -1.62
C LYS A 17 -5.39 6.04 -1.33
N VAL A 18 -4.69 5.57 -2.36
CA VAL A 18 -3.43 4.85 -2.22
C VAL A 18 -2.22 5.77 -2.46
N THR A 19 -1.19 5.63 -1.65
CA THR A 19 0.19 6.04 -1.98
C THR A 19 1.12 4.83 -1.99
N PHE A 20 2.34 4.94 -2.51
CA PHE A 20 3.26 3.81 -2.66
C PHE A 20 4.59 4.04 -1.94
N HIS A 21 5.02 3.02 -1.19
CA HIS A 21 6.37 2.97 -0.63
C HIS A 21 7.33 2.25 -1.58
N ASP A 22 8.26 3.02 -2.14
CA ASP A 22 9.43 2.48 -2.83
C ASP A 22 10.37 1.78 -1.83
N SER A 23 10.22 0.46 -1.70
CA SER A 23 11.07 -0.37 -0.85
C SER A 23 12.55 -0.27 -1.25
N CYS A 24 13.44 -0.11 -0.28
CA CYS A 24 14.87 0.14 -0.53
C CYS A 24 15.53 -0.85 -1.51
N ASN A 25 15.30 -2.16 -1.32
CA ASN A 25 15.91 -3.19 -2.17
C ASN A 25 15.30 -3.21 -3.60
N PRO A 26 13.97 -3.28 -3.78
CA PRO A 26 13.34 -3.11 -5.09
C PRO A 26 13.75 -1.84 -5.82
N ALA A 27 13.69 -0.68 -5.16
CA ALA A 27 13.97 0.59 -5.80
C ALA A 27 15.47 0.77 -6.11
N ARG A 28 16.36 0.67 -5.12
CA ARG A 28 17.80 0.97 -5.29
C ARG A 28 18.62 -0.21 -5.77
N GLY A 29 18.24 -1.43 -5.41
CA GLY A 29 18.98 -2.64 -5.77
C GLY A 29 18.54 -3.26 -7.10
N MET A 30 17.25 -3.17 -7.43
CA MET A 30 16.69 -3.81 -8.62
C MET A 30 16.23 -2.81 -9.69
N GLY A 31 16.09 -1.51 -9.36
CA GLY A 31 15.55 -0.51 -10.29
C GLY A 31 14.05 -0.68 -10.56
N LEU A 32 13.32 -1.37 -9.69
CA LEU A 32 11.87 -1.51 -9.79
C LEU A 32 11.20 -0.23 -9.32
N LEU A 33 10.98 0.68 -10.26
CA LEU A 33 10.45 2.02 -9.99
C LEU A 33 9.08 2.19 -10.65
N ASP A 34 8.98 1.93 -11.95
CA ASP A 34 7.75 2.15 -12.71
C ASP A 34 6.82 0.94 -12.69
N GLU A 35 7.37 -0.27 -12.55
CA GLU A 35 6.60 -1.51 -12.58
C GLU A 35 5.58 -1.61 -11.44
N PRO A 36 5.91 -1.27 -10.17
CA PRO A 36 4.91 -1.28 -9.10
C PRO A 36 3.80 -0.24 -9.34
N ARG A 37 4.16 0.96 -9.83
CA ARG A 37 3.21 2.03 -10.15
C ARG A 37 2.25 1.61 -11.24
N TYR A 38 2.79 1.05 -12.33
CA TYR A 38 2.01 0.49 -13.43
C TYR A 38 1.00 -0.56 -12.93
N VAL A 39 1.39 -1.43 -12.00
CA VAL A 39 0.46 -2.40 -11.41
C VAL A 39 -0.63 -1.70 -10.61
N ILE A 40 -0.28 -0.76 -9.72
CA ILE A 40 -1.23 -0.03 -8.86
C ILE A 40 -2.26 0.74 -9.70
N GLU A 41 -1.81 1.48 -10.70
CA GLU A 41 -2.69 2.28 -11.60
C GLU A 41 -3.65 1.41 -12.41
N ASN A 42 -3.37 0.11 -12.57
CA ASN A 42 -4.27 -0.83 -13.25
C ASN A 42 -5.24 -1.55 -12.29
N VAL A 43 -5.11 -1.38 -10.97
CA VAL A 43 -5.95 -2.07 -9.97
C VAL A 43 -6.59 -1.13 -8.97
N CYS A 44 -6.27 0.15 -8.97
CA CYS A 44 -6.82 1.16 -8.08
C CYS A 44 -7.03 2.48 -8.83
N ASN A 45 -8.21 3.09 -8.68
CA ASN A 45 -8.57 4.34 -9.36
C ASN A 45 -8.00 5.60 -8.67
N HIS A 46 -7.56 5.48 -7.41
CA HIS A 46 -7.12 6.61 -6.59
C HIS A 46 -5.69 6.39 -6.11
N PHE A 47 -4.73 6.84 -6.92
CA PHE A 47 -3.30 6.74 -6.62
C PHE A 47 -2.62 8.12 -6.59
N TYR A 48 -1.90 8.40 -5.51
CA TYR A 48 -1.23 9.68 -5.28
C TYR A 48 0.21 9.47 -4.81
N GLU A 49 1.16 9.99 -5.58
CA GLU A 49 2.58 9.98 -5.23
C GLU A 49 2.92 10.91 -4.07
N MET A 50 3.88 10.47 -3.26
CA MET A 50 4.56 11.31 -2.28
C MET A 50 5.49 12.31 -2.97
N PRO A 51 6.01 13.34 -2.25
CA PRO A 51 6.90 14.33 -2.86
C PRO A 51 8.10 13.69 -3.58
N PRO A 52 8.50 14.19 -4.77
CA PRO A 52 9.50 13.54 -5.64
C PRO A 52 10.84 13.23 -4.95
N ASN A 53 11.23 14.03 -3.96
CA ASN A 53 12.46 13.87 -3.19
C ASN A 53 12.37 12.83 -2.07
N THR A 54 11.29 12.04 -2.02
CA THR A 54 11.01 11.06 -0.97
C THR A 54 10.63 9.67 -1.54
N ILE A 55 10.67 9.53 -2.86
CA ILE A 55 10.25 8.34 -3.61
C ILE A 55 11.35 7.90 -4.57
N ARG A 56 11.14 6.76 -5.22
CA ARG A 56 12.03 6.16 -6.21
C ARG A 56 13.45 5.98 -5.64
N GLU A 57 14.49 6.43 -6.34
CA GLU A 57 15.88 6.33 -5.91
C GLU A 57 16.13 7.12 -4.60
N GLN A 58 15.37 8.19 -4.38
CA GLN A 58 15.43 9.06 -3.20
C GLN A 58 14.53 8.57 -2.06
N THR A 59 14.00 7.35 -2.15
CA THR A 59 13.10 6.79 -1.14
C THR A 59 13.67 6.82 0.29
N PHE A 60 12.83 7.22 1.24
CA PHE A 60 13.12 7.04 2.66
C PHE A 60 12.85 5.61 3.10
N CYS A 61 13.71 5.10 3.98
CA CYS A 61 13.64 3.74 4.55
C CYS A 61 12.39 3.54 5.42
N CYS A 62 11.93 2.29 5.55
CA CYS A 62 10.89 1.89 6.50
C CYS A 62 11.37 1.84 7.96
N GLY A 63 12.68 1.86 8.19
CA GLY A 63 13.30 1.80 9.52
C GLY A 63 13.51 0.39 10.10
N SER A 64 13.06 -0.67 9.41
CA SER A 64 13.06 -2.06 9.91
C SER A 64 13.98 -3.03 9.16
N GLY A 65 14.69 -2.58 8.13
CA GLY A 65 15.64 -3.42 7.38
C GLY A 65 16.87 -3.82 8.20
N ALA A 66 17.72 -4.70 7.65
CA ALA A 66 19.04 -5.04 8.20
C ALA A 66 19.06 -5.52 9.68
N GLY A 67 17.99 -6.18 10.14
CA GLY A 67 17.88 -6.69 11.51
C GLY A 67 17.16 -5.76 12.47
N LEU A 68 16.86 -4.52 12.06
CA LEU A 68 16.24 -3.50 12.92
C LEU A 68 14.76 -3.72 13.19
N ASN A 69 14.13 -4.78 12.65
CA ASN A 69 12.72 -5.08 12.91
C ASN A 69 12.48 -5.73 14.29
N ALA A 70 13.55 -6.01 15.04
CA ALA A 70 13.45 -6.62 16.35
C ALA A 70 12.69 -5.72 17.34
N GLY A 71 12.07 -6.30 18.36
CA GLY A 71 11.21 -5.58 19.30
C GLY A 71 11.99 -4.63 20.21
N GLU A 72 13.26 -4.93 20.46
CA GLU A 72 14.19 -4.09 21.21
C GLU A 72 14.55 -2.79 20.48
N ASP A 73 14.41 -2.75 19.15
CA ASP A 73 14.77 -1.61 18.31
C ASP A 73 13.59 -0.65 18.07
N MET A 74 12.47 -0.79 18.78
CA MET A 74 11.25 -0.02 18.52
C MET A 74 11.46 1.50 18.54
N GLU A 75 12.21 2.04 19.50
CA GLU A 75 12.51 3.48 19.52
C GLU A 75 13.28 3.90 18.26
N LEU A 76 14.30 3.13 17.88
CA LEU A 76 15.11 3.40 16.70
C LEU A 76 14.29 3.31 15.42
N ARG A 77 13.40 2.33 15.30
CA ARG A 77 12.47 2.18 14.18
C ARG A 77 11.55 3.38 14.06
N MET A 78 10.94 3.82 15.15
CA MET A 78 10.03 4.97 15.15
C MET A 78 10.75 6.26 14.72
N ARG A 79 11.98 6.47 15.21
CA ARG A 79 12.80 7.62 14.84
C ARG A 79 13.28 7.55 13.38
N GLY A 80 13.76 6.39 12.94
CA GLY A 80 14.23 6.16 11.58
C GLY A 80 13.12 6.28 10.53
N GLY A 81 11.91 5.87 10.89
CA GLY A 81 10.74 5.96 10.03
C GLY A 81 10.08 7.34 9.96
N MET A 82 10.46 8.30 10.82
CA MET A 82 9.84 9.63 10.90
C MET A 82 9.82 10.37 9.55
N ALA A 83 10.93 10.32 8.79
CA ALA A 83 10.99 10.98 7.48
C ALA A 83 9.98 10.39 6.47
N ARG A 84 9.80 9.06 6.49
CA ARG A 84 8.78 8.38 5.68
C ARG A 84 7.38 8.76 6.16
N ALA A 85 7.13 8.76 7.47
CA ALA A 85 5.83 9.12 8.00
C ALA A 85 5.43 10.56 7.66
N ASN A 86 6.38 11.51 7.65
CA ASN A 86 6.11 12.88 7.22
C ASN A 86 5.74 12.96 5.72
N ALA A 87 6.37 12.15 4.87
CA ALA A 87 6.01 12.08 3.45
C ALA A 87 4.60 11.52 3.25
N VAL A 88 4.21 10.50 4.04
CA VAL A 88 2.85 9.94 4.06
C VAL A 88 1.84 10.97 4.55
N ARG A 89 2.14 11.66 5.67
CA ARG A 89 1.29 12.72 6.21
C ARG A 89 1.02 13.82 5.19
N HIS A 90 2.05 14.22 4.43
CA HIS A 90 1.88 15.22 3.37
C HIS A 90 0.81 14.84 2.35
N VAL A 91 0.77 13.57 1.92
CA VAL A 91 -0.23 13.10 0.94
C VAL A 91 -1.58 12.78 1.57
N HIS A 92 -1.59 12.40 2.85
CA HIS A 92 -2.83 12.31 3.64
C HIS A 92 -3.50 13.69 3.73
N ASP A 93 -2.79 14.70 4.25
CA ASP A 93 -3.33 16.05 4.41
C ASP A 93 -3.79 16.69 3.09
N LYS A 94 -3.13 16.34 1.97
CA LYS A 94 -3.36 16.96 0.67
C LYS A 94 -4.41 16.25 -0.19
N TYR A 95 -4.46 14.92 -0.15
CA TYR A 95 -5.28 14.10 -1.05
C TYR A 95 -6.19 13.13 -0.30
N ASP A 96 -6.18 13.18 1.03
CA ASP A 96 -6.91 12.25 1.90
C ASP A 96 -6.49 10.79 1.66
N VAL A 97 -5.20 10.57 1.35
CA VAL A 97 -4.62 9.21 1.25
C VAL A 97 -4.88 8.47 2.55
N ASN A 98 -5.50 7.29 2.47
CA ASN A 98 -5.85 6.46 3.63
C ASN A 98 -5.11 5.11 3.62
N MET A 99 -4.32 4.82 2.59
CA MET A 99 -3.65 3.54 2.43
C MET A 99 -2.27 3.72 1.80
N MET A 100 -1.23 3.13 2.39
CA MET A 100 0.10 3.03 1.78
C MET A 100 0.39 1.60 1.33
N ALA A 101 0.60 1.43 0.02
CA ALA A 101 0.94 0.17 -0.60
C ALA A 101 2.43 -0.14 -0.50
N CYS A 102 2.75 -1.40 -0.19
CA CYS A 102 4.10 -1.93 -0.06
C CYS A 102 4.31 -3.11 -1.01
N ILE A 103 5.50 -3.22 -1.61
CA ILE A 103 5.90 -4.40 -2.39
C ILE A 103 6.74 -5.38 -1.57
N CYS A 104 7.46 -4.89 -0.56
CA CYS A 104 8.27 -5.68 0.35
C CYS A 104 7.46 -6.21 1.54
N ALA A 105 7.65 -7.47 1.89
CA ALA A 105 7.00 -8.10 3.04
C ALA A 105 7.44 -7.50 4.39
N ILE A 106 8.71 -7.12 4.53
CA ILE A 106 9.21 -6.48 5.76
C ILE A 106 8.52 -5.14 5.96
N ASP A 107 8.38 -4.36 4.89
CA ASP A 107 7.72 -3.05 4.93
C ASP A 107 6.25 -3.21 5.37
N ARG A 108 5.53 -4.16 4.77
CA ARG A 108 4.14 -4.47 5.13
C ARG A 108 4.00 -4.89 6.60
N ALA A 109 4.97 -5.60 7.16
CA ALA A 109 4.97 -6.02 8.57
C ALA A 109 5.40 -4.90 9.54
N ALA A 110 6.29 -4.01 9.10
CA ALA A 110 6.89 -2.97 9.93
C ALA A 110 6.04 -1.70 10.02
N PHE A 111 5.43 -1.30 8.89
CA PHE A 111 4.73 -0.03 8.79
C PHE A 111 3.46 0.11 9.64
N PRO A 112 2.67 -0.95 9.96
CA PRO A 112 1.47 -0.77 10.79
C PRO A 112 1.77 -0.03 12.10
N ALA A 113 2.77 -0.47 12.86
CA ALA A 113 3.17 0.19 14.10
C ALA A 113 3.72 1.61 13.88
N LEU A 114 4.43 1.84 12.76
CA LEU A 114 4.97 3.16 12.44
C LEU A 114 3.85 4.15 12.08
N MET A 115 2.87 3.73 11.28
CA MET A 115 1.74 4.58 10.91
C MET A 115 0.82 4.80 12.09
N GLU A 116 0.51 3.77 12.89
CA GLU A 116 -0.29 3.93 14.12
C GLU A 116 0.30 5.02 15.05
N TYR A 117 1.63 5.10 15.12
CA TYR A 117 2.30 6.13 15.92
C TYR A 117 2.31 7.52 15.25
N TRP A 118 2.59 7.61 13.95
CA TRP A 118 2.84 8.90 13.28
C TRP A 118 1.68 9.43 12.42
N VAL A 119 0.90 8.56 11.78
CA VAL A 119 -0.19 8.90 10.84
C VAL A 119 -1.28 7.80 10.93
N PRO A 120 -2.00 7.69 12.07
CA PRO A 120 -2.90 6.56 12.35
C PRO A 120 -4.06 6.40 11.36
N GLU A 121 -4.36 7.44 10.58
CA GLU A 121 -5.38 7.46 9.53
C GLU A 121 -4.97 6.69 8.27
N VAL A 122 -3.69 6.32 8.14
CA VAL A 122 -3.15 5.64 6.96
C VAL A 122 -2.87 4.17 7.26
N GLY A 123 -3.70 3.30 6.69
CA GLY A 123 -3.49 1.86 6.71
C GLY A 123 -2.35 1.40 5.80
N ILE A 124 -1.95 0.13 5.93
CA ILE A 124 -0.90 -0.49 5.13
C ILE A 124 -1.46 -1.65 4.34
N THR A 125 -1.15 -1.73 3.04
CA THR A 125 -1.51 -2.85 2.17
C THR A 125 -0.33 -3.36 1.35
N GLY A 126 -0.47 -4.55 0.76
CA GLY A 126 0.46 -5.07 -0.23
C GLY A 126 0.00 -4.74 -1.64
N VAL A 127 0.93 -4.46 -2.57
CA VAL A 127 0.59 -4.34 -4.00
C VAL A 127 -0.14 -5.59 -4.51
N HIS A 128 0.32 -6.76 -4.09
CA HIS A 128 -0.27 -8.06 -4.43
C HIS A 128 -1.69 -8.23 -3.86
N GLU A 129 -1.97 -7.62 -2.71
CA GLU A 129 -3.30 -7.66 -2.08
C GLU A 129 -4.30 -6.85 -2.89
N MET A 130 -3.93 -5.64 -3.31
CA MET A 130 -4.78 -4.83 -4.21
C MET A 130 -5.04 -5.52 -5.55
N VAL A 131 -4.03 -6.21 -6.10
CA VAL A 131 -4.21 -7.05 -7.29
C VAL A 131 -5.22 -8.17 -7.01
N GLY A 132 -5.11 -8.85 -5.88
CA GLY A 132 -6.04 -9.92 -5.49
C GLY A 132 -7.46 -9.43 -5.17
N ASN A 133 -7.63 -8.19 -4.73
CA ASN A 133 -8.95 -7.56 -4.60
C ASN A 133 -9.55 -7.28 -5.98
N ALA A 134 -8.77 -6.73 -6.91
CA ALA A 134 -9.25 -6.37 -8.24
C ALA A 134 -9.46 -7.57 -9.17
N LEU A 135 -8.77 -8.70 -8.93
CA LEU A 135 -8.84 -9.88 -9.78
C LEU A 135 -10.24 -10.49 -9.82
N VAL A 136 -10.72 -10.77 -11.04
CA VAL A 136 -11.94 -11.51 -11.33
C VAL A 136 -11.56 -12.89 -11.88
N LEU A 137 -12.03 -13.96 -11.24
CA LEU A 137 -11.79 -15.34 -11.68
C LEU A 137 -12.99 -15.92 -12.44
N ASP A 138 -12.72 -16.72 -13.47
CA ASP A 138 -13.77 -17.41 -14.22
C ASP A 138 -14.60 -18.33 -13.31
N GLY A 139 -15.91 -18.10 -13.26
CA GLY A 139 -16.83 -18.85 -12.42
C GLY A 139 -16.80 -18.48 -10.94
N GLU A 140 -16.16 -17.36 -10.56
CA GLU A 140 -16.28 -16.84 -9.20
C GLU A 140 -17.73 -16.47 -8.88
N LYS A 141 -18.10 -16.67 -7.62
CA LYS A 141 -19.35 -16.08 -7.10
C LYS A 141 -19.16 -14.58 -7.00
N GLU A 142 -20.28 -13.85 -7.02
CA GLU A 142 -20.26 -12.44 -6.68
C GLU A 142 -19.56 -12.25 -5.34
N ARG A 143 -18.49 -11.46 -5.38
CA ARG A 143 -17.63 -11.20 -4.24
C ARG A 143 -18.17 -9.97 -3.54
N THR A 144 -18.49 -10.12 -2.25
CA THR A 144 -19.03 -9.04 -1.42
C THR A 144 -17.97 -8.40 -0.52
N THR A 145 -16.87 -9.11 -0.25
CA THR A 145 -15.78 -8.62 0.62
C THR A 145 -14.40 -8.68 -0.04
N ASP A 146 -13.49 -7.83 0.43
CA ASP A 146 -12.10 -7.78 -0.02
C ASP A 146 -11.26 -8.96 0.54
N LEU A 147 -9.93 -8.93 0.40
CA LEU A 147 -9.06 -9.98 0.96
C LEU A 147 -8.88 -9.89 2.48
N ARG A 148 -9.33 -8.81 3.12
CA ARG A 148 -9.33 -8.62 4.58
C ARG A 148 -10.68 -8.97 5.21
N GLY A 149 -11.70 -9.21 4.39
CA GLY A 149 -13.06 -9.49 4.86
C GLY A 149 -13.89 -8.24 5.05
N GLU A 150 -13.40 -7.08 4.61
CA GLU A 150 -14.16 -5.82 4.64
C GLU A 150 -15.12 -5.76 3.44
N PRO A 151 -16.33 -5.19 3.59
CA PRO A 151 -17.26 -5.02 2.47
C PRO A 151 -16.62 -4.26 1.30
N LEU A 152 -16.85 -4.75 0.08
CA LEU A 152 -16.46 -4.03 -1.13
C LEU A 152 -17.34 -2.78 -1.32
N PRO A 153 -16.85 -1.75 -2.04
CA PRO A 153 -17.63 -0.54 -2.27
C PRO A 153 -19.01 -0.84 -2.87
N GLY A 154 -20.06 -0.43 -2.17
CA GLY A 154 -21.45 -0.67 -2.54
C GLY A 154 -22.07 -1.98 -2.02
N MET A 155 -21.32 -2.78 -1.25
CA MET A 155 -21.77 -4.04 -0.63
C MET A 155 -21.93 -3.93 0.90
N GLU A 156 -21.93 -2.70 1.44
CA GLU A 156 -21.96 -2.39 2.88
C GLU A 156 -23.30 -2.77 3.56
N GLU A 157 -24.38 -2.94 2.79
CA GLU A 157 -25.74 -3.22 3.30
C GLU A 157 -26.14 -4.71 3.19
N ASP A 158 -25.32 -5.57 2.60
CA ASP A 158 -25.64 -7.00 2.38
C ASP A 158 -25.38 -7.90 3.61
N GLU A 159 -24.96 -7.33 4.76
CA GLU A 159 -24.69 -8.08 5.99
C GLU A 159 -25.94 -8.41 6.84
N ASP A 160 -27.13 -7.92 6.44
CA ASP A 160 -28.40 -8.08 7.18
C ASP A 160 -29.42 -9.04 6.50
N VAL A 161 -29.01 -10.23 6.04
CA VAL A 161 -29.94 -11.32 5.61
C VAL A 161 -29.55 -12.69 6.14
#